data_AF-H0BY11-F1
#
_entry.id   AF-H0BY11-F1
#
_cell.length_a   1.000
_cell.length_b   1.000
_cell.length_c   1.000
_cell.angle_alpha   90.00
_cell.angle_beta   90.00
_cell.angle_gamma   90.00
#
_symmetry.space_group_name_H-M   'P 1'
#
loop_
_entity.id
_entity.type
_entity.pdbx_description
1 polymer ?
#
loop_
_entity_poly.entity_id
_entity_poly.type
_entity_poly.pdbx_seq_one_letter_code
_entity_poly.pdbx_strand_id
1 'polypeptide(L)'
;MLLAQGHVIHNDTQLETLLERGMFVDMEEYKAVEALQEPEAKPAISLYNRWTLAIDALEVILPHFSDAPDGLDAIHALADEILELANADADLGLFMAIRQDQAKHLRYGYSHAVHTAFLCGLMTQQLHWSSERTRLITLAALTMNASIAELQTHMAAQDYPALDRQRAQIRLHPEHSVALLEKAGVADSEWLTAVLQHHEQNGGTGYPKGISTVSEAAQVLRMADVFIARITPRQLRQSLSIQDAARCMFKEDKGGPLSMAAIKVLGIYPPGTS
;
A
#
# COMPACT_ATOMS: atom_id res chain seq x y z
N MET A 1 -10.17 55.18 6.17
CA MET A 1 -10.53 53.75 6.22
C MET A 1 -9.23 52.98 6.01
N LEU A 2 -8.71 52.32 7.06
CA LEU A 2 -7.53 51.46 6.96
C LEU A 2 -7.89 50.22 6.14
N LEU A 3 -7.02 49.77 5.24
CA LEU A 3 -7.20 48.49 4.57
C LEU A 3 -6.95 47.37 5.58
N ALA A 4 -7.90 46.46 5.70
CA ALA A 4 -7.74 45.26 6.53
C ALA A 4 -6.67 44.35 5.93
N GLN A 5 -5.93 43.66 6.80
CA GLN A 5 -4.93 42.67 6.42
C GLN A 5 -5.55 41.62 5.49
N GLY A 6 -4.98 41.44 4.29
CA GLY A 6 -5.48 40.51 3.26
C GLY A 6 -6.22 41.14 2.06
N HIS A 7 -6.32 42.46 1.97
CA HIS A 7 -6.87 43.12 0.78
C HIS A 7 -5.86 43.16 -0.38
N VAL A 8 -6.25 42.69 -1.57
CA VAL A 8 -5.42 42.70 -2.79
C VAL A 8 -5.73 43.95 -3.61
N ILE A 9 -4.70 44.65 -4.09
CA ILE A 9 -4.85 45.83 -4.96
C ILE A 9 -5.10 45.32 -6.39
N HIS A 10 -6.19 45.76 -7.00
CA HIS A 10 -6.65 45.19 -8.28
C HIS A 10 -6.42 46.12 -9.49
N ASN A 11 -6.00 47.38 -9.30
CA ASN A 11 -5.64 48.28 -10.39
C ASN A 11 -4.69 49.41 -9.96
N ASP A 12 -4.03 50.02 -10.94
CA ASP A 12 -3.00 51.06 -10.74
C ASP A 12 -3.56 52.34 -10.10
N THR A 13 -4.82 52.67 -10.33
CA THR A 13 -5.50 53.83 -9.70
C THR A 13 -5.68 53.66 -8.19
N GLN A 14 -5.93 52.43 -7.71
CA GLN A 14 -5.96 52.12 -6.27
C GLN A 14 -4.58 52.23 -5.63
N LEU A 15 -3.52 51.85 -6.36
CA LEU A 15 -2.14 51.95 -5.89
C LEU A 15 -1.70 53.42 -5.74
N GLU A 16 -1.99 54.26 -6.72
CA GLU A 16 -1.71 55.71 -6.67
C GLU A 16 -2.43 56.40 -5.52
N THR A 17 -3.70 56.05 -5.27
CA THR A 17 -4.49 56.60 -4.15
C THR A 17 -3.88 56.25 -2.78
N LEU A 18 -3.18 55.13 -2.66
CA LEU A 18 -2.50 54.71 -1.44
C LEU A 18 -1.16 55.42 -1.25
N LEU A 19 -0.44 55.65 -2.36
CA LEU A 19 0.82 56.41 -2.38
C LEU A 19 0.58 57.90 -2.07
N GLU A 20 -0.46 58.52 -2.63
CA GLU A 20 -0.84 59.92 -2.33
C GLU A 20 -1.25 60.12 -0.86
N ARG A 21 -1.74 59.06 -0.19
CA ARG A 21 -2.17 59.10 1.21
C ARG A 21 -1.06 58.79 2.21
N GLY A 22 0.18 58.63 1.75
CA GLY A 22 1.37 58.54 2.60
C GLY A 22 1.46 57.30 3.50
N MET A 23 0.76 56.22 3.16
CA MET A 23 0.82 54.97 3.92
C MET A 23 2.03 54.15 3.46
N PHE A 24 3.17 54.32 4.12
CA PHE A 24 4.37 53.51 3.91
C PHE A 24 4.46 52.43 5.00
N VAL A 25 4.76 51.19 4.61
CA VAL A 25 5.19 50.15 5.55
C VAL A 25 6.71 50.26 5.64
N ASP A 26 7.23 50.44 6.86
CA ASP A 26 8.67 50.42 7.08
C ASP A 26 9.20 49.00 6.84
N MET A 27 10.05 48.86 5.83
CA MET A 27 10.59 47.56 5.43
C MET A 27 11.57 46.99 6.48
N GLU A 28 12.15 47.83 7.34
CA GLU A 28 12.94 47.37 8.48
C GLU A 28 12.03 46.83 9.59
N GLU A 29 10.89 47.48 9.84
CA GLU A 29 9.88 46.99 10.79
C GLU A 29 9.24 45.68 10.30
N TYR A 30 8.94 45.57 9.01
CA TYR A 30 8.44 44.33 8.41
C TYR A 30 9.43 43.18 8.57
N LYS A 31 10.72 43.41 8.26
CA LYS A 31 11.77 42.40 8.42
C LYS A 31 12.05 42.06 9.88
N ALA A 32 11.92 43.03 10.79
CA ALA A 32 12.03 42.79 12.23
C ALA A 32 10.88 41.92 12.75
N VAL A 33 9.65 42.16 12.29
CA VAL A 33 8.48 41.32 12.61
C VAL A 33 8.60 39.92 12.00
N GLU A 34 9.07 39.81 10.76
CA GLU A 34 9.32 38.52 10.09
C GLU A 34 10.45 37.74 10.79
N ALA A 35 11.51 38.41 11.26
CA ALA A 35 12.59 37.78 12.02
C ALA A 35 12.17 37.37 13.45
N LEU A 36 11.09 37.94 13.98
CA LEU A 36 10.47 37.56 15.26
C LEU A 36 9.44 36.44 15.10
N GLN A 37 8.98 36.17 13.87
CA GLN A 37 8.17 34.99 13.58
C GLN A 37 9.11 33.78 13.50
N GLU A 38 9.04 32.91 14.51
CA GLU A 38 9.66 31.59 14.37
C GLU A 38 9.09 30.92 13.11
N PRO A 39 9.93 30.31 12.26
CA PRO A 39 9.44 29.65 11.06
C PRO A 39 8.41 28.60 11.50
N GLU A 40 7.15 28.84 11.13
CA GLU A 40 6.05 27.95 11.48
C GLU A 40 6.40 26.56 10.90
N ALA A 41 6.67 25.60 11.79
CA ALA A 41 7.08 24.27 11.38
C ALA A 41 5.98 23.72 10.47
N LYS A 42 6.33 23.37 9.22
CA LYS A 42 5.38 22.73 8.31
C LYS A 42 4.74 21.55 9.07
N PRO A 43 3.40 21.48 9.17
CA PRO A 43 2.76 20.43 9.94
C PRO A 43 3.20 19.08 9.40
N ALA A 44 3.63 18.18 10.30
CA ALA A 44 4.03 16.84 9.94
C ALA A 44 2.89 16.16 9.16
N ILE A 45 3.23 15.44 8.08
CA ILE A 45 2.25 14.70 7.28
C ILE A 45 1.59 13.66 8.19
N SER A 46 0.26 13.66 8.26
CA SER A 46 -0.50 12.71 9.08
C SER A 46 -0.28 11.27 8.64
N LEU A 47 -0.43 10.30 9.55
CA LEU A 47 -0.29 8.87 9.21
C LEU A 47 -1.27 8.44 8.11
N TYR A 48 -2.48 9.01 8.09
CA TYR A 48 -3.46 8.81 7.02
C TYR A 48 -2.93 9.27 5.65
N ASN A 49 -2.30 10.45 5.60
CA ASN A 49 -1.73 10.97 4.36
C ASN A 49 -0.50 10.17 3.94
N ARG A 50 0.38 9.81 4.87
CA ARG A 50 1.52 8.91 4.60
C ARG A 50 1.07 7.59 3.99
N TRP A 51 0.00 7.00 4.51
CA TRP A 51 -0.60 5.78 3.95
C TRP A 51 -1.06 5.96 2.50
N THR A 52 -1.75 7.07 2.22
CA THR A 52 -2.22 7.36 0.86
C THR A 52 -1.03 7.56 -0.09
N LEU A 53 0.00 8.28 0.37
CA LEU A 53 1.24 8.48 -0.37
C LEU A 53 2.00 7.17 -0.62
N ALA A 54 1.92 6.18 0.27
CA ALA A 54 2.53 4.87 0.05
C ALA A 54 1.94 4.14 -1.18
N ILE A 55 0.62 4.25 -1.37
CA ILE A 55 -0.06 3.71 -2.56
C ILE A 55 0.33 4.50 -3.81
N ASP A 56 0.37 5.84 -3.71
CA ASP A 56 0.84 6.73 -4.79
C ASP A 56 2.28 6.42 -5.22
N ALA A 57 3.16 6.22 -4.25
CA ALA A 57 4.55 5.86 -4.51
C ALA A 57 4.64 4.53 -5.24
N LEU A 58 3.92 3.49 -4.80
CA LEU A 58 3.97 2.18 -5.44
C LEU A 58 3.49 2.24 -6.90
N GLU A 59 2.43 2.99 -7.19
CA GLU A 59 1.91 3.15 -8.55
C GLU A 59 2.93 3.81 -9.50
N VAL A 60 3.74 4.73 -8.99
CA VAL A 60 4.81 5.37 -9.77
C VAL A 60 6.02 4.43 -9.94
N ILE A 61 6.42 3.74 -8.88
CA ILE A 61 7.65 2.94 -8.83
C ILE A 61 7.48 1.61 -9.56
N LEU A 62 6.42 0.85 -9.24
CA LEU A 62 6.26 -0.56 -9.61
C LEU A 62 6.24 -0.83 -11.13
N PRO A 63 5.75 0.06 -12.01
CA PRO A 63 5.80 -0.19 -13.46
C PRO A 63 7.22 -0.08 -14.06
N HIS A 64 8.16 0.56 -13.35
CA HIS A 64 9.48 0.93 -13.89
C HIS A 64 10.65 0.44 -13.03
N PHE A 65 10.39 -0.17 -11.87
CA PHE A 65 11.41 -0.49 -10.87
C PHE A 65 12.54 -1.39 -11.38
N SER A 66 12.26 -2.25 -12.37
CA SER A 66 13.25 -3.16 -12.96
C SER A 66 14.21 -2.50 -13.95
N ASP A 67 13.91 -1.27 -14.37
CA ASP A 67 14.67 -0.53 -15.38
C ASP A 67 15.25 0.78 -14.83
N ALA A 68 14.66 1.31 -13.75
CA ALA A 68 15.17 2.50 -13.07
C ALA A 68 16.39 2.15 -12.19
N PRO A 69 17.49 2.94 -12.25
CA PRO A 69 18.69 2.70 -11.43
C PRO A 69 18.40 2.57 -9.92
N ASP A 70 17.51 3.41 -9.40
CA ASP A 70 17.14 3.46 -7.98
C ASP A 70 15.78 2.78 -7.71
N GLY A 71 15.26 2.02 -8.67
CA GLY A 71 13.92 1.43 -8.59
C GLY A 71 13.76 0.45 -7.44
N LEU A 72 14.76 -0.41 -7.23
CA LEU A 72 14.77 -1.38 -6.14
C LEU A 72 14.93 -0.69 -4.77
N ASP A 73 15.77 0.34 -4.68
CA ASP A 73 15.94 1.14 -3.45
C ASP A 73 14.64 1.84 -3.05
N ALA A 74 13.87 2.34 -4.03
CA ALA A 74 12.56 2.93 -3.78
C ALA A 74 11.54 1.90 -3.25
N ILE A 75 11.56 0.65 -3.75
CA ILE A 75 10.75 -0.45 -3.20
C ILE A 75 11.16 -0.76 -1.75
N HIS A 76 12.47 -0.76 -1.46
CA HIS A 76 12.99 -0.95 -0.10
C HIS A 76 12.53 0.14 0.86
N ALA A 77 12.66 1.41 0.47
CA ALA A 77 12.20 2.54 1.27
C ALA A 77 10.69 2.47 1.54
N LEU A 78 9.90 2.06 0.55
CA LEU A 78 8.46 1.89 0.71
C LEU A 78 8.11 0.73 1.66
N ALA A 79 8.85 -0.38 1.62
CA ALA A 79 8.67 -1.47 2.58
C ALA A 79 8.94 -1.01 4.02
N ASP A 80 10.00 -0.22 4.21
CA ASP A 80 10.34 0.35 5.52
C ASP A 80 9.26 1.32 6.00
N GLU A 81 8.74 2.20 5.13
CA GLU A 81 7.62 3.09 5.43
C GLU A 81 6.36 2.31 5.86
N ILE A 82 6.02 1.21 5.20
CA ILE A 82 4.85 0.39 5.56
C ILE A 82 5.03 -0.24 6.95
N LEU A 83 6.23 -0.71 7.28
CA LEU A 83 6.53 -1.28 8.59
C LEU A 83 6.51 -0.20 9.69
N GLU A 84 7.01 1.00 9.39
CA GLU A 84 6.90 2.14 10.29
C GLU A 84 5.44 2.51 10.56
N LEU A 85 4.61 2.59 9.51
CA LEU A 85 3.18 2.87 9.64
C LEU A 85 2.48 1.80 10.48
N ALA A 86 2.83 0.53 10.30
CA ALA A 86 2.31 -0.57 11.09
C ALA A 86 2.68 -0.48 12.58
N ASN A 87 3.90 -0.06 12.89
CA ASN A 87 4.35 0.13 14.27
C ASN A 87 3.76 1.41 14.90
N ALA A 88 3.51 2.44 14.09
CA ALA A 88 2.95 3.70 14.56
C ALA A 88 1.47 3.56 14.94
N ASP A 89 0.67 2.93 14.08
CA ASP A 89 -0.77 2.72 14.32
C ASP A 89 -1.32 1.57 13.44
N ALA A 90 -1.29 0.35 13.98
CA ALA A 90 -1.81 -0.83 13.30
C ALA A 90 -3.33 -0.77 13.07
N ASP A 91 -4.08 -0.12 13.96
CA ASP A 91 -5.53 0.01 13.84
C ASP A 91 -5.89 0.93 12.67
N LEU A 92 -5.16 2.04 12.50
CA LEU A 92 -5.33 2.90 11.33
C LEU A 92 -5.00 2.13 10.03
N GLY A 93 -3.91 1.38 9.97
CA GLY A 93 -3.57 0.61 8.77
C GLY A 93 -4.60 -0.47 8.45
N LEU A 94 -5.14 -1.15 9.46
CA LEU A 94 -6.24 -2.09 9.30
C LEU A 94 -7.52 -1.39 8.83
N PHE A 95 -7.86 -0.25 9.42
CA PHE A 95 -8.97 0.58 8.96
C PHE A 95 -8.82 0.95 7.49
N MET A 96 -7.61 1.37 7.06
CA MET A 96 -7.31 1.72 5.67
C MET A 96 -7.44 0.52 4.74
N ALA A 97 -7.02 -0.67 5.17
CA ALA A 97 -7.14 -1.92 4.41
C ALA A 97 -8.58 -2.43 4.28
N ILE A 98 -9.41 -2.22 5.32
CA ILE A 98 -10.80 -2.68 5.39
C ILE A 98 -11.73 -1.70 4.67
N ARG A 99 -11.58 -0.39 4.91
CA ARG A 99 -12.41 0.65 4.30
C ARG A 99 -11.85 1.10 2.95
N GLN A 100 -11.96 0.21 1.99
CA GLN A 100 -11.70 0.53 0.59
C GLN A 100 -12.99 1.02 -0.07
N ASP A 101 -13.06 2.32 -0.33
CA ASP A 101 -14.13 2.94 -1.11
C ASP A 101 -14.16 2.37 -2.55
N GLN A 102 -15.35 2.25 -3.14
CA GLN A 102 -15.54 1.73 -4.50
C GLN A 102 -14.83 2.57 -5.57
N ALA A 103 -14.65 3.88 -5.34
CA ALA A 103 -13.86 4.74 -6.23
C ALA A 103 -12.40 4.27 -6.40
N LYS A 104 -11.90 3.40 -5.51
CA LYS A 104 -10.52 2.90 -5.50
C LYS A 104 -10.27 1.70 -6.43
N HIS A 105 -11.27 1.17 -7.15
CA HIS A 105 -11.01 0.11 -8.15
C HIS A 105 -9.98 0.55 -9.21
N LEU A 106 -9.91 1.85 -9.50
CA LEU A 106 -8.97 2.46 -10.44
C LEU A 106 -7.50 2.31 -10.06
N ARG A 107 -7.19 1.86 -8.83
CA ARG A 107 -5.82 1.68 -8.33
C ARG A 107 -5.65 0.36 -7.59
N TYR A 108 -6.56 -0.59 -7.85
CA TYR A 108 -6.70 -1.83 -7.07
C TYR A 108 -5.39 -2.63 -7.00
N GLY A 109 -4.66 -2.79 -8.10
CA GLY A 109 -3.42 -3.58 -8.08
C GLY A 109 -2.39 -3.04 -7.07
N TYR A 110 -2.27 -1.72 -6.99
CA TYR A 110 -1.31 -1.04 -6.11
C TYR A 110 -1.79 -1.00 -4.66
N SER A 111 -3.07 -0.64 -4.42
CA SER A 111 -3.61 -0.66 -3.06
C SER A 111 -3.61 -2.06 -2.47
N HIS A 112 -3.96 -3.07 -3.27
CA HIS A 112 -3.93 -4.49 -2.87
C HIS A 112 -2.53 -4.92 -2.42
N ALA A 113 -1.49 -4.56 -3.17
CA ALA A 113 -0.10 -4.87 -2.82
C ALA A 113 0.32 -4.20 -1.50
N VAL A 114 0.03 -2.90 -1.31
CA VAL A 114 0.34 -2.19 -0.05
C VAL A 114 -0.39 -2.81 1.14
N HIS A 115 -1.68 -3.08 1.02
CA HIS A 115 -2.48 -3.70 2.09
C HIS A 115 -2.02 -5.13 2.41
N THR A 116 -1.61 -5.89 1.38
CA THR A 116 -1.05 -7.23 1.58
C THR A 116 0.28 -7.18 2.30
N ALA A 117 1.16 -6.24 1.94
CA ALA A 117 2.46 -6.04 2.56
C ALA A 117 2.35 -5.64 4.03
N PHE A 118 1.42 -4.75 4.33
CA PHE A 118 1.08 -4.38 5.70
C PHE A 118 0.60 -5.58 6.52
N LEU A 119 -0.36 -6.35 6.00
CA LEU A 119 -0.91 -7.51 6.71
C LEU A 119 0.15 -8.59 6.93
N CYS A 120 1.03 -8.83 5.94
CA CYS A 120 2.18 -9.73 6.10
C CYS A 120 3.09 -9.27 7.25
N GLY A 121 3.38 -7.97 7.34
CA GLY A 121 4.17 -7.39 8.43
C GLY A 121 3.56 -7.68 9.81
N LEU A 122 2.26 -7.44 9.99
CA LEU A 122 1.58 -7.71 11.25
C LEU A 122 1.51 -9.21 11.58
N MET A 123 1.20 -10.05 10.58
CA MET A 123 1.12 -11.50 10.79
C MET A 123 2.47 -12.09 11.21
N THR A 124 3.56 -11.68 10.57
CA THR A 124 4.91 -12.20 10.88
C THR A 124 5.43 -11.74 12.24
N GLN A 125 5.03 -10.55 12.71
CA GLN A 125 5.24 -10.15 14.10
C GLN A 125 4.52 -11.08 15.08
N GLN A 126 3.25 -11.46 14.81
CA GLN A 126 2.51 -12.44 15.65
C GLN A 126 3.11 -13.85 15.60
N LEU A 127 3.75 -14.21 14.49
CA LEU A 127 4.48 -15.47 14.32
C LEU A 127 5.90 -15.41 14.91
N HIS A 128 6.30 -14.29 15.51
CA HIS A 128 7.63 -14.08 16.11
C HIS A 128 8.79 -14.24 15.12
N TRP A 129 8.59 -13.85 13.86
CA TRP A 129 9.68 -13.80 12.88
C TRP A 129 10.67 -12.67 13.22
N SER A 130 11.91 -12.82 12.74
CA SER A 130 12.91 -11.76 12.86
C SER A 130 12.49 -10.52 12.08
N SER A 131 12.99 -9.34 12.47
CA SER A 131 12.74 -8.09 11.74
C SER A 131 13.18 -8.16 10.28
N GLU A 132 14.31 -8.83 10.00
CA GLU A 132 14.82 -9.08 8.65
C GLU A 132 13.83 -9.90 7.81
N ARG A 133 13.31 -11.01 8.37
CA ARG A 133 12.37 -11.87 7.65
C ARG A 133 10.98 -11.24 7.50
N THR A 134 10.56 -10.44 8.48
CA THR A 134 9.37 -9.58 8.39
C THR A 134 9.52 -8.57 7.26
N ARG A 135 10.68 -7.92 7.14
CA ARG A 135 10.96 -6.99 6.05
C ARG A 135 10.98 -7.67 4.69
N LEU A 136 11.57 -8.87 4.60
CA LEU A 136 11.58 -9.69 3.40
C LEU A 136 10.15 -9.99 2.92
N ILE A 137 9.26 -10.42 3.80
CA ILE A 137 7.89 -10.75 3.38
C ILE A 137 7.11 -9.50 2.94
N THR A 138 7.39 -8.34 3.53
CA THR A 138 6.82 -7.05 3.11
C THR A 138 7.26 -6.69 1.69
N LEU A 139 8.54 -6.88 1.37
CA LEU A 139 9.09 -6.70 0.02
C LEU A 139 8.46 -7.67 -0.99
N ALA A 140 8.33 -8.94 -0.61
CA ALA A 140 7.66 -9.96 -1.43
C ALA A 140 6.21 -9.58 -1.73
N ALA A 141 5.47 -9.09 -0.75
CA ALA A 141 4.09 -8.66 -0.93
C ALA A 141 3.92 -7.42 -1.82
N LEU A 142 4.82 -6.45 -1.72
CA LEU A 142 4.82 -5.28 -2.59
C LEU A 142 5.06 -5.63 -4.07
N THR A 143 5.80 -6.72 -4.32
CA THR A 143 6.32 -7.03 -5.66
C THR A 143 5.75 -8.29 -6.29
N MET A 144 5.01 -9.12 -5.54
CA MET A 144 4.51 -10.41 -6.05
C MET A 144 3.68 -10.29 -7.33
N ASN A 145 2.94 -9.20 -7.46
CA ASN A 145 2.04 -8.91 -8.58
C ASN A 145 2.63 -7.89 -9.56
N ALA A 146 3.93 -7.56 -9.49
CA ALA A 146 4.54 -6.50 -10.31
C ALA A 146 4.24 -6.63 -11.81
N SER A 147 4.21 -7.87 -12.34
CA SER A 147 3.92 -8.12 -13.75
C SER A 147 2.45 -7.97 -14.16
N ILE A 148 1.52 -7.86 -13.20
CA ILE A 148 0.07 -7.78 -13.46
C ILE A 148 -0.65 -6.70 -12.64
N ALA A 149 0.04 -5.81 -11.92
CA ALA A 149 -0.61 -4.79 -11.08
C ALA A 149 -1.62 -3.94 -11.87
N GLU A 150 -1.22 -3.46 -13.05
CA GLU A 150 -2.08 -2.71 -13.95
C GLU A 150 -3.24 -3.55 -14.52
N LEU A 151 -2.97 -4.82 -14.82
CA LEU A 151 -4.01 -5.76 -15.25
C LEU A 151 -5.04 -5.98 -14.14
N GLN A 152 -4.60 -6.13 -12.88
CA GLN A 152 -5.49 -6.27 -11.72
C GLN A 152 -6.36 -5.04 -11.54
N THR A 153 -5.80 -3.84 -11.72
CA THR A 153 -6.55 -2.58 -11.73
C THR A 153 -7.65 -2.57 -12.79
N HIS A 154 -7.33 -2.86 -14.05
CA HIS A 154 -8.33 -2.97 -15.12
C HIS A 154 -9.40 -4.02 -14.81
N MET A 155 -8.96 -5.17 -14.29
CA MET A 155 -9.86 -6.28 -13.95
C MET A 155 -10.74 -6.03 -12.73
N ALA A 156 -10.37 -5.10 -11.85
CA ALA A 156 -11.21 -4.70 -10.73
C ALA A 156 -12.37 -3.81 -11.17
N ALA A 157 -12.17 -3.01 -12.22
CA ALA A 157 -13.16 -2.11 -12.79
C ALA A 157 -14.02 -2.74 -13.90
N GLN A 158 -13.61 -3.87 -14.48
CA GLN A 158 -14.34 -4.51 -15.59
C GLN A 158 -15.72 -5.04 -15.16
N ASP A 159 -16.71 -4.92 -16.03
CA ASP A 159 -18.09 -5.39 -15.85
C ASP A 159 -18.39 -6.69 -16.61
N TYR A 160 -17.36 -7.38 -17.11
CA TYR A 160 -17.46 -8.70 -17.73
C TYR A 160 -16.49 -9.71 -17.08
N PRO A 161 -16.77 -11.03 -17.14
CA PRO A 161 -15.88 -12.04 -16.57
C PRO A 161 -14.49 -12.01 -17.20
N ALA A 162 -13.48 -12.43 -16.44
CA ALA A 162 -12.11 -12.51 -16.95
C ALA A 162 -12.04 -13.26 -18.30
N LEU A 163 -11.24 -12.77 -19.22
CA LEU A 163 -10.97 -13.39 -20.52
C LEU A 163 -9.88 -14.47 -20.39
N ASP A 164 -9.82 -15.41 -21.33
CA ASP A 164 -8.79 -16.47 -21.32
C ASP A 164 -7.37 -15.90 -21.33
N ARG A 165 -7.13 -14.83 -22.11
CA ARG A 165 -5.85 -14.12 -22.13
C ARG A 165 -5.47 -13.55 -20.75
N GLN A 166 -6.45 -13.00 -20.02
CA GLN A 166 -6.21 -12.44 -18.69
C GLN A 166 -5.96 -13.55 -17.67
N ARG A 167 -6.70 -14.67 -17.76
CA ARG A 167 -6.45 -15.88 -16.96
C ARG A 167 -5.04 -16.43 -17.19
N ALA A 168 -4.57 -16.46 -18.44
CA ALA A 168 -3.22 -16.90 -18.76
C ALA A 168 -2.16 -15.98 -18.15
N GLN A 169 -2.35 -14.65 -18.25
CA GLN A 169 -1.46 -13.68 -17.60
C GLN A 169 -1.43 -13.85 -16.08
N ILE A 170 -2.59 -14.04 -15.44
CA ILE A 170 -2.66 -14.33 -13.99
C ILE A 170 -1.96 -15.64 -13.66
N ARG A 171 -2.05 -16.68 -14.49
CA ARG A 171 -1.37 -17.94 -14.18
C ARG A 171 0.16 -17.82 -14.27
N LEU A 172 0.67 -16.99 -15.17
CA LEU A 172 2.10 -16.81 -15.43
C LEU A 172 2.76 -15.72 -14.57
N HIS A 173 1.97 -14.86 -13.93
CA HIS A 173 2.52 -13.70 -13.22
C HIS A 173 3.53 -14.03 -12.10
N PRO A 174 3.46 -15.17 -11.36
CA PRO A 174 4.48 -15.45 -10.35
C PRO A 174 5.87 -15.56 -10.99
N GLU A 175 5.97 -16.23 -12.14
CA GLU A 175 7.22 -16.36 -12.90
C GLU A 175 7.65 -15.03 -13.53
N HIS A 176 6.71 -14.28 -14.11
CA HIS A 176 7.02 -12.97 -14.70
C HIS A 176 7.44 -11.93 -13.65
N SER A 177 6.82 -11.91 -12.47
CA SER A 177 7.21 -11.02 -11.38
C SER A 177 8.59 -11.38 -10.81
N VAL A 178 8.92 -12.68 -10.70
CA VAL A 178 10.29 -13.13 -10.38
C VAL A 178 11.28 -12.63 -11.43
N ALA A 179 10.97 -12.75 -12.72
CA ALA A 179 11.87 -12.27 -13.78
C ALA A 179 12.11 -10.75 -13.71
N LEU A 180 11.10 -9.95 -13.34
CA LEU A 180 11.26 -8.51 -13.11
C LEU A 180 12.14 -8.22 -11.89
N LEU A 181 11.99 -8.97 -10.80
CA LEU A 181 12.83 -8.86 -9.61
C LEU A 181 14.29 -9.21 -9.88
N GLU A 182 14.53 -10.32 -10.59
CA GLU A 182 15.88 -10.74 -10.98
C GLU A 182 16.52 -9.70 -11.92
N LYS A 183 15.75 -9.15 -12.86
CA LYS A 183 16.21 -8.05 -13.73
C LYS A 183 16.58 -6.79 -12.92
N ALA A 184 15.85 -6.50 -11.86
CA ALA A 184 16.14 -5.39 -10.94
C ALA A 184 17.35 -5.65 -10.01
N GLY A 185 17.97 -6.85 -10.08
CA GLY A 185 19.13 -7.21 -9.27
C GLY A 185 18.82 -7.92 -7.94
N VAL A 186 17.58 -8.36 -7.71
CA VAL A 186 17.23 -9.13 -6.51
C VAL A 186 17.86 -10.51 -6.57
N ALA A 187 18.69 -10.84 -5.57
CA ALA A 187 19.36 -12.13 -5.42
C ALA A 187 18.91 -12.93 -4.18
N ASP A 188 17.98 -12.38 -3.39
CA ASP A 188 17.46 -13.04 -2.20
C ASP A 188 16.55 -14.21 -2.57
N SER A 189 17.02 -15.44 -2.31
CA SER A 189 16.31 -16.65 -2.69
C SER A 189 14.99 -16.85 -1.94
N GLU A 190 14.85 -16.39 -0.69
CA GLU A 190 13.60 -16.54 0.07
C GLU A 190 12.54 -15.57 -0.46
N TRP A 191 12.94 -14.33 -0.81
CA TRP A 191 12.05 -13.37 -1.48
C TRP A 191 11.57 -13.91 -2.82
N LEU A 192 12.48 -14.31 -3.71
CA LEU A 192 12.12 -14.84 -5.03
C LEU A 192 11.24 -16.10 -4.92
N THR A 193 11.53 -16.97 -3.95
CA THR A 193 10.72 -18.17 -3.69
C THR A 193 9.33 -17.81 -3.17
N ALA A 194 9.21 -16.85 -2.26
CA ALA A 194 7.92 -16.39 -1.76
C ALA A 194 7.04 -15.88 -2.92
N VAL A 195 7.61 -15.06 -3.80
CA VAL A 195 6.91 -14.53 -4.98
C VAL A 195 6.57 -15.64 -5.97
N LEU A 196 7.49 -16.57 -6.26
CA LEU A 196 7.20 -17.66 -7.18
C LEU A 196 6.06 -18.57 -6.70
N GLN A 197 6.00 -18.80 -5.39
CA GLN A 197 5.16 -19.84 -4.80
C GLN A 197 3.88 -19.31 -4.12
N HIS A 198 3.59 -18.01 -4.12
CA HIS A 198 2.44 -17.46 -3.38
C HIS A 198 1.07 -17.95 -3.89
N HIS A 199 1.00 -18.66 -5.01
CA HIS A 199 -0.20 -19.36 -5.47
C HIS A 199 -0.11 -20.89 -5.41
N GLU A 200 1.03 -21.41 -4.96
CA GLU A 200 1.20 -22.83 -4.66
C GLU A 200 0.42 -23.19 -3.39
N GLN A 201 0.05 -24.46 -3.27
CA GLN A 201 -0.66 -24.98 -2.11
C GLN A 201 -0.09 -26.33 -1.73
N ASN A 202 0.06 -26.56 -0.42
CA ASN A 202 0.50 -27.85 0.09
C ASN A 202 -0.38 -28.98 -0.48
N GLY A 203 0.26 -30.05 -0.96
CA GLY A 203 -0.41 -31.11 -1.71
C GLY A 203 -0.47 -30.89 -3.23
N GLY A 204 0.10 -29.82 -3.77
CA GLY A 204 0.39 -29.66 -5.20
C GLY A 204 -0.80 -29.21 -6.04
N THR A 205 -1.84 -28.65 -5.42
CA THR A 205 -3.05 -28.18 -6.11
C THR A 205 -2.97 -26.75 -6.62
N GLY A 206 -1.87 -26.04 -6.31
CA GLY A 206 -1.62 -24.67 -6.72
C GLY A 206 -0.93 -24.55 -8.09
N TYR A 207 -0.43 -23.35 -8.38
CA TYR A 207 0.28 -23.00 -9.61
C TYR A 207 1.41 -22.01 -9.29
N PRO A 208 2.41 -21.82 -10.17
CA PRO A 208 2.51 -22.32 -11.54
C PRO A 208 2.99 -23.78 -11.69
N LYS A 209 3.77 -24.29 -10.74
CA LYS A 209 4.51 -25.57 -10.82
C LYS A 209 3.81 -26.74 -10.10
N GLY A 210 2.80 -26.48 -9.27
CA GLY A 210 2.08 -27.53 -8.54
C GLY A 210 2.94 -28.13 -7.42
N ILE A 211 3.65 -27.27 -6.68
CA ILE A 211 4.61 -27.66 -5.64
C ILE A 211 3.85 -28.25 -4.44
N SER A 212 4.25 -29.44 -4.01
CA SER A 212 3.59 -30.15 -2.90
C SER A 212 3.95 -29.63 -1.51
N THR A 213 5.13 -29.00 -1.38
CA THR A 213 5.68 -28.48 -0.13
C THR A 213 6.07 -27.03 -0.35
N VAL A 214 5.19 -26.13 0.05
CA VAL A 214 5.31 -24.70 -0.21
C VAL A 214 6.13 -24.03 0.90
N SER A 215 6.96 -23.04 0.56
CA SER A 215 7.73 -22.31 1.56
C SER A 215 6.81 -21.61 2.58
N GLU A 216 7.28 -21.46 3.82
CA GLU A 216 6.51 -20.79 4.87
C GLU A 216 6.21 -19.33 4.50
N ALA A 217 7.18 -18.62 3.91
CA ALA A 217 7.02 -17.28 3.36
C ALA A 217 5.91 -17.20 2.31
N ALA A 218 5.87 -18.12 1.34
CA ALA A 218 4.80 -18.15 0.35
C ALA A 218 3.43 -18.45 0.96
N GLN A 219 3.37 -19.27 2.02
CA GLN A 219 2.11 -19.56 2.72
C GLN A 219 1.56 -18.34 3.47
N VAL A 220 2.43 -17.59 4.18
CA VAL A 220 2.07 -16.30 4.80
C VAL A 220 1.58 -15.33 3.73
N LEU A 221 2.35 -15.18 2.66
CA LEU A 221 2.06 -14.26 1.57
C LEU A 221 0.71 -14.56 0.92
N ARG A 222 0.47 -15.82 0.57
CA ARG A 222 -0.81 -16.29 0.01
C ARG A 222 -1.97 -15.98 0.95
N MET A 223 -1.80 -16.23 2.23
CA MET A 223 -2.86 -16.05 3.21
C MET A 223 -3.28 -14.58 3.30
N ALA A 224 -2.31 -13.66 3.35
CA ALA A 224 -2.58 -12.24 3.33
C ALA A 224 -3.20 -11.79 1.99
N ASP A 225 -2.63 -12.21 0.86
CA ASP A 225 -3.10 -11.91 -0.49
C ASP A 225 -4.59 -12.28 -0.68
N VAL A 226 -4.93 -13.53 -0.37
CA VAL A 226 -6.30 -14.05 -0.51
C VAL A 226 -7.25 -13.35 0.46
N PHE A 227 -6.80 -13.01 1.67
CA PHE A 227 -7.62 -12.28 2.62
C PHE A 227 -7.95 -10.87 2.14
N ILE A 228 -6.94 -10.07 1.77
CA ILE A 228 -7.14 -8.72 1.23
C ILE A 228 -8.04 -8.79 -0.01
N ALA A 229 -7.75 -9.72 -0.92
CA ALA A 229 -8.59 -9.92 -2.09
C ALA A 229 -10.04 -10.25 -1.72
N ARG A 230 -10.34 -10.98 -0.64
CA ARG A 230 -11.71 -11.30 -0.22
C ARG A 230 -12.48 -10.12 0.33
N ILE A 231 -11.83 -9.24 1.07
CA ILE A 231 -12.47 -8.11 1.75
C ILE A 231 -12.53 -6.85 0.88
N THR A 232 -11.78 -6.81 -0.22
CA THR A 232 -11.84 -5.70 -1.18
C THR A 232 -12.95 -5.93 -2.21
N PRO A 233 -13.91 -4.99 -2.36
CA PRO A 233 -14.91 -5.08 -3.42
C PRO A 233 -14.25 -4.93 -4.81
N ARG A 234 -14.88 -5.50 -5.84
CA ARG A 234 -14.58 -5.30 -7.26
C ARG A 234 -15.90 -5.16 -8.01
N GLN A 235 -15.89 -4.60 -9.22
CA GLN A 235 -17.10 -4.31 -10.00
C GLN A 235 -18.08 -5.50 -10.10
N LEU A 236 -17.56 -6.70 -10.38
CA LEU A 236 -18.36 -7.92 -10.50
C LEU A 236 -18.42 -8.79 -9.24
N ARG A 237 -17.81 -8.37 -8.13
CA ARG A 237 -17.69 -9.21 -6.94
C ARG A 237 -17.72 -8.39 -5.66
N GLN A 238 -18.79 -8.60 -4.89
CA GLN A 238 -18.92 -8.05 -3.55
C GLN A 238 -17.83 -8.59 -2.61
N SER A 239 -17.39 -7.73 -1.69
CA SER A 239 -16.48 -8.13 -0.61
C SER A 239 -17.18 -9.07 0.36
N LEU A 240 -16.40 -9.97 0.96
CA LEU A 240 -16.84 -10.70 2.14
C LEU A 240 -16.72 -9.81 3.38
N SER A 241 -17.53 -10.11 4.40
CA SER A 241 -17.29 -9.57 5.73
C SER A 241 -15.92 -10.04 6.25
N ILE A 242 -15.30 -9.25 7.14
CA ILE A 242 -14.03 -9.64 7.79
C ILE A 242 -14.16 -10.99 8.49
N GLN A 243 -15.31 -11.24 9.14
CA GLN A 243 -15.59 -12.48 9.83
C GLN A 243 -15.64 -13.67 8.87
N ASP A 244 -16.26 -13.52 7.70
CA ASP A 244 -16.35 -14.60 6.72
C ASP A 244 -15.00 -14.84 6.03
N ALA A 245 -14.26 -13.79 5.71
CA ALA A 245 -12.91 -13.90 5.18
C ALA A 245 -11.97 -14.61 6.17
N ALA A 246 -12.03 -14.27 7.47
CA ALA A 246 -11.28 -14.92 8.53
C ALA A 246 -11.69 -16.40 8.71
N ARG A 247 -13.00 -16.72 8.63
CA ARG A 247 -13.48 -18.12 8.63
C ARG A 247 -12.93 -18.91 7.46
N CYS A 248 -12.83 -18.32 6.27
CA CYS A 248 -12.22 -18.98 5.13
C CYS A 248 -10.72 -19.26 5.36
N MET A 249 -9.96 -18.31 5.90
CA MET A 249 -8.54 -18.53 6.26
C MET A 249 -8.39 -19.67 7.27
N PHE A 250 -9.19 -19.67 8.32
CA PHE A 250 -9.18 -20.73 9.34
C PHE A 250 -9.45 -22.11 8.75
N LYS A 251 -10.41 -22.21 7.80
CA LYS A 251 -10.71 -23.47 7.13
C LYS A 251 -9.57 -23.92 6.21
N GLU A 252 -8.98 -23.02 5.43
CA GLU A 252 -7.88 -23.32 4.52
C GLU A 252 -6.64 -23.84 5.26
N ASP A 253 -6.29 -23.18 6.36
CA ASP A 253 -5.15 -23.53 7.21
C ASP A 253 -5.50 -24.57 8.29
N LYS A 254 -6.75 -25.03 8.34
CA LYS A 254 -7.28 -25.98 9.32
C LYS A 254 -7.02 -25.57 10.78
N GLY A 255 -7.09 -24.26 11.06
CA GLY A 255 -6.81 -23.68 12.38
C GLY A 255 -5.34 -23.68 12.77
N GLY A 256 -4.44 -23.77 11.79
CA GLY A 256 -3.00 -23.72 11.99
C GLY A 256 -2.48 -22.34 12.45
N PRO A 257 -1.15 -22.23 12.66
CA PRO A 257 -0.53 -21.01 13.19
C PRO A 257 -0.76 -19.77 12.34
N LEU A 258 -0.84 -19.92 11.01
CA LEU A 258 -0.97 -18.77 10.09
C LEU A 258 -2.35 -18.13 10.23
N SER A 259 -3.41 -18.93 10.22
CA SER A 259 -4.77 -18.45 10.40
C SER A 259 -5.00 -17.88 11.80
N MET A 260 -4.38 -18.47 12.82
CA MET A 260 -4.43 -17.94 14.18
C MET A 260 -3.70 -16.59 14.31
N ALA A 261 -2.54 -16.43 13.66
CA ALA A 261 -1.83 -15.16 13.62
C ALA A 261 -2.68 -14.07 12.94
N ALA A 262 -3.27 -14.38 11.77
CA ALA A 262 -4.16 -13.46 11.08
C ALA A 262 -5.39 -13.09 11.93
N ILE A 263 -6.06 -14.07 12.55
CA ILE A 263 -7.22 -13.81 13.42
C ILE A 263 -6.83 -12.93 14.60
N LYS A 264 -5.64 -13.11 15.17
CA LYS A 264 -5.16 -12.26 16.28
C LYS A 264 -4.90 -10.82 15.84
N VAL A 265 -4.35 -10.62 14.64
CA VAL A 265 -4.22 -9.29 14.03
C VAL A 265 -5.58 -8.64 13.81
N LEU A 266 -6.55 -9.39 13.27
CA LEU A 266 -7.88 -8.87 12.91
C LEU A 266 -8.83 -8.72 14.12
N GLY A 267 -8.63 -9.54 15.15
CA GLY A 267 -9.52 -9.69 16.31
C GLY A 267 -9.54 -8.51 17.28
N ILE A 268 -8.74 -7.47 17.01
CA ILE A 268 -8.82 -6.17 17.69
C ILE A 268 -10.07 -5.39 17.20
N TYR A 269 -10.68 -5.77 16.06
CA TYR A 269 -11.94 -5.18 15.61
C TYR A 269 -13.16 -5.90 16.18
N PRO A 270 -14.01 -5.21 16.99
CA PRO A 270 -15.18 -5.84 17.57
C PRO A 270 -16.23 -6.20 16.49
N PRO A 271 -17.04 -7.25 16.72
CA PRO A 271 -18.21 -7.53 15.90
C PRO A 271 -19.17 -6.33 16.00
N GLY A 272 -19.26 -5.52 14.93
CA GLY A 272 -20.16 -4.36 14.89
C GLY A 272 -19.65 -3.10 14.18
N THR A 273 -18.50 -3.13 13.49
CA THR A 273 -18.13 -2.04 12.54
C THR A 273 -18.49 -2.40 11.10
N SER A 274 -19.71 -2.88 10.89
CA SER A 274 -20.53 -2.80 9.66
C SER A 274 -21.95 -3.20 10.00
#